data_AF-A0A7S1A365-F1
#
_entry.id   AF-A0A7S1A365-F1
#
_cell.length_a   1.000
_cell.length_b   1.000
_cell.length_c   1.000
_cell.angle_alpha   90.00
_cell.angle_beta   90.00
_cell.angle_gamma   90.00
#
_symmetry.space_group_name_H-M   'P 1'
#
loop_
_entity.id
_entity.type
_entity.pdbx_description
1 polymer ?
#
loop_
_entity_poly.entity_id
_entity_poly.type
_entity_poly.pdbx_seq_one_letter_code
_entity_poly.pdbx_strand_id
1 'polypeptide(L)'
;RGLPACTDAYMRARLVHNAERGAWNLGASGPKGPTESPQEHRAKCSTLLGLHQVESHYRAHVERLQSLWENLTAIVESDSFGAFPSESVPTGHMSSPAHRQTWRGAVEAITRAKGFGDFLAKEIVQDLMLTPVLDGCSDRDTWTAIGPGGMRGLNKLARRPAQQKVSKSLLLEELVTIHAYGREHELWPSKLLGQPLEPLDLHAIQFQCCEWDKFLREVERPGRARKYSPSTHGYMNVVDSILRISGPLPWQSLVHHVAKKCSNEAGRDVQTKVLASIP
;
A
#
# COMPACT_ATOMS: atom_id res chain seq x y z
N ARG A 1 6.89 -15.52 26.24
CA ARG A 1 7.56 -15.91 24.98
C ARG A 1 6.84 -15.16 23.86
N GLY A 2 7.50 -14.21 23.20
CA GLY A 2 6.87 -13.39 22.16
C GLY A 2 6.59 -14.22 20.91
N LEU A 3 5.48 -13.94 20.23
CA LEU A 3 5.16 -14.53 18.93
C LEU A 3 6.12 -13.97 17.85
N PRO A 4 6.49 -14.78 16.84
CA PRO A 4 7.41 -14.35 15.78
C PRO A 4 6.86 -13.16 14.98
N ALA A 5 7.78 -12.27 14.54
CA ALA A 5 7.50 -10.95 13.98
C ALA A 5 6.56 -10.93 12.76
N CYS A 6 6.43 -12.04 12.04
CA CYS A 6 5.55 -12.16 10.87
C CYS A 6 4.07 -12.21 11.27
N THR A 7 3.74 -12.80 12.43
CA THR A 7 2.38 -12.81 12.98
C THR A 7 2.05 -11.48 13.67
N ASP A 8 3.04 -10.71 14.15
CA ASP A 8 2.84 -9.40 14.79
C ASP A 8 2.42 -8.30 13.78
N ALA A 9 2.94 -8.36 12.54
CA ALA A 9 2.51 -7.46 11.45
C ALA A 9 1.00 -7.57 11.18
N TYR A 10 0.49 -8.81 11.10
CA TYR A 10 -0.93 -9.06 10.90
C TYR A 10 -1.75 -8.96 12.18
N MET A 11 -1.18 -9.19 13.37
CA MET A 11 -1.88 -9.00 14.63
C MET A 11 -2.24 -7.54 14.83
N ARG A 12 -1.36 -6.59 14.51
CA ARG A 12 -1.70 -5.17 14.63
C ARG A 12 -2.62 -4.70 13.51
N ALA A 13 -2.45 -5.17 12.27
CA ALA A 13 -3.42 -4.91 11.21
C ALA A 13 -4.80 -5.49 11.56
N ARG A 14 -4.85 -6.69 12.16
CA ARG A 14 -6.06 -7.31 12.71
C ARG A 14 -6.59 -6.56 13.92
N LEU A 15 -5.76 -6.02 14.80
CA LEU A 15 -6.19 -5.21 15.95
C LEU A 15 -6.70 -3.85 15.49
N VAL A 16 -6.08 -3.21 14.49
CA VAL A 16 -6.56 -1.98 13.86
C VAL A 16 -7.85 -2.26 13.12
N HIS A 17 -7.93 -3.32 12.30
CA HIS A 17 -9.15 -3.76 11.63
C HIS A 17 -10.25 -4.16 12.61
N ASN A 18 -9.93 -4.79 13.74
CA ASN A 18 -10.88 -5.12 14.80
C ASN A 18 -11.25 -3.91 15.65
N ALA A 19 -10.36 -2.95 15.82
CA ALA A 19 -10.64 -1.67 16.48
C ALA A 19 -11.42 -0.74 15.56
N GLU A 20 -11.26 -0.85 14.25
CA GLU A 20 -11.99 -0.14 13.21
C GLU A 20 -13.37 -0.76 13.03
N ARG A 21 -13.48 -2.10 12.92
CA ARG A 21 -14.76 -2.83 13.05
C ARG A 21 -15.41 -2.60 14.41
N GLY A 22 -14.63 -2.51 15.48
CA GLY A 22 -15.11 -2.19 16.82
C GLY A 22 -15.58 -0.75 16.91
N ALA A 23 -14.90 0.21 16.30
CA ALA A 23 -15.32 1.61 16.24
C ALA A 23 -16.55 1.79 15.34
N TRP A 24 -16.63 1.04 14.24
CA TRP A 24 -17.78 1.01 13.34
C TRP A 24 -19.00 0.31 13.96
N ASN A 25 -18.81 -0.82 14.64
CA ASN A 25 -19.90 -1.59 15.24
C ASN A 25 -20.26 -1.11 16.66
N LEU A 26 -19.34 -0.47 17.39
CA LEU A 26 -19.51 -0.15 18.81
C LEU A 26 -19.15 1.30 19.20
N GLY A 27 -18.57 2.13 18.33
CA GLY A 27 -18.23 3.51 18.65
C GLY A 27 -17.21 3.63 19.80
N ALA A 28 -15.93 3.63 19.41
CA ALA A 28 -14.72 3.99 20.18
C ALA A 28 -14.05 2.95 21.11
N SER A 29 -12.73 3.14 21.21
CA SER A 29 -11.78 2.59 22.19
C SER A 29 -12.38 2.58 23.60
N GLY A 30 -12.17 1.47 24.32
CA GLY A 30 -12.81 1.19 25.59
C GLY A 30 -12.61 2.26 26.68
N PRO A 31 -13.51 2.31 27.68
CA PRO A 31 -13.57 3.36 28.70
C PRO A 31 -12.27 3.44 29.51
N LYS A 32 -11.82 4.66 29.78
CA LYS A 32 -10.56 4.94 30.51
C LYS A 32 -10.73 5.05 32.04
N GLY A 33 -11.86 4.64 32.61
CA GLY A 33 -12.07 4.67 34.05
C GLY A 33 -13.32 3.91 34.52
N PRO A 34 -13.40 3.57 35.81
CA PRO A 34 -14.44 2.70 36.38
C PRO A 34 -15.83 3.34 36.54
N THR A 35 -15.98 4.64 36.22
CA THR A 35 -17.21 5.40 36.48
C THR A 35 -17.98 5.84 35.25
N GLU A 36 -17.44 5.61 34.05
CA GLU A 36 -18.06 6.10 32.82
C GLU A 36 -18.86 4.98 32.16
N SER A 37 -20.18 5.16 32.03
CA SER A 37 -21.01 4.14 31.41
C SER A 37 -20.68 4.04 29.91
N PRO A 38 -20.78 2.85 29.30
CA PRO A 38 -20.60 2.69 27.86
C PRO A 38 -21.54 3.56 27.02
N GLN A 39 -22.65 4.08 27.57
CA GLN A 39 -23.57 5.00 26.90
C GLN A 39 -23.11 6.46 26.96
N GLU A 40 -22.59 6.93 28.09
CA GLU A 40 -21.98 8.26 28.20
C GLU A 40 -20.69 8.37 27.38
N HIS A 41 -19.89 7.31 27.37
CA HIS A 41 -18.70 7.23 26.52
C HIS A 41 -19.07 7.25 25.03
N ARG A 42 -20.14 6.54 24.63
CA ARG A 42 -20.72 6.62 23.28
C ARG A 42 -21.22 8.02 22.96
N ALA A 43 -21.90 8.71 23.88
CA ALA A 43 -22.36 10.09 23.70
C ALA A 43 -21.20 11.08 23.55
N LYS A 44 -20.07 10.86 24.26
CA LYS A 44 -18.86 11.68 24.15
C LYS A 44 -18.04 11.40 22.89
N CYS A 45 -17.89 10.14 22.48
CA CYS A 45 -17.15 9.78 21.26
C CYS A 45 -17.95 10.03 19.98
N SER A 46 -19.29 10.12 20.08
CA SER A 46 -20.17 10.63 19.03
C SER A 46 -20.23 12.16 18.97
N THR A 47 -19.51 12.87 19.84
CA THR A 47 -19.35 14.33 19.68
C THR A 47 -18.48 14.63 18.46
N LEU A 48 -18.74 15.80 17.85
CA LEU A 48 -17.92 16.43 16.80
C LEU A 48 -16.40 16.33 17.08
N LEU A 49 -15.98 16.26 18.34
CA LEU A 49 -14.57 16.15 18.74
C LEU A 49 -13.95 14.79 18.38
N GLY A 50 -14.68 13.69 18.56
CA GLY A 50 -14.23 12.34 18.18
C GLY A 50 -14.16 12.19 16.66
N LEU A 51 -15.17 12.71 15.96
CA LEU A 51 -15.17 12.82 14.50
C LEU A 51 -14.03 13.71 14.00
N HIS A 52 -13.73 14.84 14.64
CA HIS A 52 -12.58 15.68 14.27
C HIS A 52 -11.24 15.01 14.52
N GLN A 53 -11.10 14.19 15.58
CA GLN A 53 -9.85 13.45 15.82
C GLN A 53 -9.64 12.37 14.76
N VAL A 54 -10.68 11.59 14.44
CA VAL A 54 -10.65 10.62 13.35
C VAL A 54 -10.40 11.35 12.03
N GLU A 55 -11.16 12.39 11.73
CA GLU A 55 -10.99 13.20 10.53
C GLU A 55 -9.58 13.78 10.46
N SER A 56 -9.01 14.35 11.52
CA SER A 56 -7.63 14.89 11.49
C SER A 56 -6.58 13.79 11.27
N HIS A 57 -6.77 12.61 11.87
CA HIS A 57 -5.85 11.49 11.74
C HIS A 57 -5.90 10.90 10.34
N TYR A 58 -7.11 10.72 9.81
CA TYR A 58 -7.34 10.14 8.49
C TYR A 58 -7.25 11.16 7.38
N ARG A 59 -7.42 12.47 7.61
CA ARG A 59 -7.36 13.52 6.58
C ARG A 59 -6.02 13.48 5.87
N ALA A 60 -4.90 13.39 6.61
CA ALA A 60 -3.58 13.27 5.98
C ALA A 60 -3.40 11.96 5.19
N HIS A 61 -4.12 10.89 5.54
CA HIS A 61 -4.12 9.63 4.78
C HIS A 61 -5.04 9.70 3.56
N VAL A 62 -6.22 10.30 3.70
CA VAL A 62 -7.19 10.55 2.64
C VAL A 62 -6.62 11.52 1.62
N GLU A 63 -5.97 12.60 2.03
CA GLU A 63 -5.26 13.53 1.14
C GLU A 63 -4.11 12.83 0.39
N ARG A 64 -3.41 11.89 1.05
CA ARG A 64 -2.39 11.06 0.39
C ARG A 64 -2.99 10.08 -0.61
N LEU A 65 -4.09 9.42 -0.26
CA LEU A 65 -4.81 8.52 -1.16
C LEU A 65 -5.49 9.27 -2.30
N GLN A 66 -5.98 10.47 -2.05
CA GLN A 66 -6.58 11.35 -3.05
C GLN A 66 -5.49 11.89 -3.99
N SER A 67 -4.35 12.33 -3.46
CA SER A 67 -3.17 12.65 -4.26
C SER A 67 -2.74 11.43 -5.09
N LEU A 68 -2.70 10.24 -4.50
CA LEU A 68 -2.42 9.01 -5.24
C LEU A 68 -3.45 8.78 -6.35
N TRP A 69 -4.74 8.95 -6.06
CA TRP A 69 -5.84 8.75 -6.99
C TRP A 69 -5.81 9.75 -8.15
N GLU A 70 -5.61 11.03 -7.85
CA GLU A 70 -5.44 12.12 -8.84
C GLU A 70 -4.21 11.88 -9.71
N ASN A 71 -3.14 11.34 -9.13
CA ASN A 71 -1.95 10.94 -9.87
C ASN A 71 -2.08 9.54 -10.48
N LEU A 72 -3.06 8.72 -10.09
CA LEU A 72 -3.17 7.32 -10.51
C LEU A 72 -3.49 7.27 -11.99
N THR A 73 -4.38 8.14 -12.44
CA THR A 73 -4.66 8.34 -13.86
C THR A 73 -3.39 8.74 -14.59
N ALA A 74 -2.63 9.72 -14.11
CA ALA A 74 -1.35 10.09 -14.72
C ALA A 74 -0.27 8.99 -14.65
N ILE A 75 -0.31 8.12 -13.63
CA ILE A 75 0.60 6.98 -13.46
C ILE A 75 0.21 5.88 -14.46
N VAL A 76 -1.08 5.56 -14.57
CA VAL A 76 -1.64 4.55 -15.49
C VAL A 76 -1.54 5.02 -16.95
N GLU A 77 -1.78 6.30 -17.21
CA GLU A 77 -1.64 6.93 -18.53
C GLU A 77 -0.19 7.27 -18.86
N SER A 78 0.71 7.28 -17.86
CA SER A 78 2.12 7.33 -18.17
C SER A 78 2.48 6.06 -18.92
N ASP A 79 3.31 6.24 -19.93
CA ASP A 79 3.93 5.22 -20.76
C ASP A 79 4.49 4.00 -19.99
N SER A 80 4.63 4.09 -18.66
CA SER A 80 5.08 3.03 -17.76
C SER A 80 4.11 1.85 -17.60
N PHE A 81 2.79 2.04 -17.77
CA PHE A 81 1.78 0.99 -17.55
C PHE A 81 1.20 0.41 -18.84
N GLY A 82 1.65 0.81 -20.03
CA GLY A 82 1.14 0.27 -21.30
C GLY A 82 -0.37 0.47 -21.49
N ALA A 83 -0.88 0.27 -22.70
CA ALA A 83 -2.32 0.23 -22.89
C ALA A 83 -2.86 -1.07 -22.28
N PHE A 84 -3.89 -0.99 -21.43
CA PHE A 84 -4.65 -2.18 -21.05
C PHE A 84 -5.11 -2.89 -22.33
N PRO A 85 -4.92 -4.21 -22.47
CA PRO A 85 -5.43 -4.92 -23.63
C PRO A 85 -6.95 -4.78 -23.64
N SER A 86 -7.48 -3.94 -24.53
CA SER A 86 -8.93 -3.87 -24.71
C SER A 86 -9.38 -5.24 -25.22
N GLU A 87 -10.38 -5.84 -24.60
CA GLU A 87 -10.92 -7.18 -24.96
C GLU A 87 -11.47 -7.26 -26.40
N SER A 88 -11.44 -6.17 -27.17
CA SER A 88 -11.88 -6.14 -28.56
C SER A 88 -10.77 -6.51 -29.55
N VAL A 89 -10.86 -7.76 -30.02
CA VAL A 89 -10.69 -8.20 -31.43
C VAL A 89 -9.26 -8.53 -31.93
N PRO A 90 -9.04 -9.76 -32.42
CA PRO A 90 -7.85 -10.13 -33.19
C PRO A 90 -8.02 -9.69 -34.65
N THR A 91 -7.38 -8.59 -35.04
CA THR A 91 -7.10 -8.31 -36.46
C THR A 91 -5.62 -7.99 -36.60
N GLY A 92 -4.92 -8.85 -37.33
CA GLY A 92 -3.48 -8.85 -37.45
C GLY A 92 -2.93 -7.57 -38.07
N HIS A 93 -2.24 -6.78 -37.25
CA HIS A 93 -1.13 -5.93 -37.68
C HIS A 93 -0.15 -5.77 -36.53
N MET A 94 1.00 -6.45 -36.65
CA MET A 94 2.15 -6.22 -35.80
C MET A 94 2.84 -4.91 -36.19
N SER A 95 3.54 -4.33 -35.21
CA SER A 95 4.63 -3.33 -35.33
C SER A 95 4.32 -1.85 -35.05
N SER A 96 3.83 -1.57 -33.85
CA SER A 96 4.48 -0.54 -33.03
C SER A 96 5.23 -1.26 -31.90
N PRO A 97 6.42 -0.82 -31.43
CA PRO A 97 7.12 -1.49 -30.34
C PRO A 97 6.20 -1.48 -29.14
N ALA A 98 5.58 -2.64 -28.86
CA ALA A 98 4.67 -2.78 -27.74
C ALA A 98 5.42 -2.30 -26.50
N HIS A 99 4.96 -1.19 -25.91
CA HIS A 99 5.62 -0.60 -24.77
C HIS A 99 5.49 -1.60 -23.63
N ARG A 100 6.56 -2.38 -23.41
CA ARG A 100 6.56 -3.41 -22.38
C ARG A 100 6.62 -2.69 -21.04
N GLN A 101 5.59 -2.91 -20.23
CA GLN A 101 5.59 -2.45 -18.86
C GLN A 101 6.88 -2.89 -18.15
N THR A 102 7.37 -2.03 -17.27
CA THR A 102 8.52 -2.33 -16.43
C THR A 102 8.17 -2.03 -15.00
N TRP A 103 8.61 -2.90 -14.10
CA TRP A 103 8.55 -2.69 -12.67
C TRP A 103 9.31 -1.42 -12.28
N ARG A 104 10.48 -1.17 -12.89
CA ARG A 104 11.21 0.09 -12.68
C ARG A 104 10.34 1.30 -12.99
N GLY A 105 9.71 1.32 -14.16
CA GLY A 105 8.84 2.42 -14.59
C GLY A 105 7.69 2.65 -13.61
N ALA A 106 7.03 1.59 -13.16
CA ALA A 106 5.96 1.69 -12.16
C ALA A 106 6.44 2.30 -10.83
N VAL A 107 7.59 1.86 -10.30
CA VAL A 107 8.15 2.41 -9.06
C VAL A 107 8.52 3.88 -9.22
N GLU A 108 9.15 4.24 -10.34
CA GLU A 108 9.52 5.63 -10.63
C GLU A 108 8.29 6.52 -10.79
N ALA A 109 7.22 6.03 -11.43
CA ALA A 109 5.97 6.75 -11.58
C ALA A 109 5.30 7.04 -10.23
N ILE A 110 5.19 6.05 -9.35
CA ILE A 110 4.59 6.26 -8.01
C ILE A 110 5.48 7.16 -7.16
N THR A 111 6.81 7.05 -7.26
CA THR A 111 7.76 7.91 -6.51
C THR A 111 7.63 9.39 -6.87
N ARG A 112 7.19 9.72 -8.10
CA ARG A 112 6.94 11.12 -8.50
C ARG A 112 5.68 11.71 -7.86
N ALA A 113 4.75 10.88 -7.39
CA ALA A 113 3.52 11.35 -6.77
C ALA A 113 3.80 11.99 -5.40
N LYS A 114 3.18 13.13 -5.14
CA LYS A 114 3.36 13.86 -3.88
C LYS A 114 2.94 12.99 -2.70
N GLY A 115 3.86 12.80 -1.75
CA GLY A 115 3.65 11.98 -0.54
C GLY A 115 4.13 10.54 -0.65
N PHE A 116 4.68 10.13 -1.80
CA PHE A 116 5.19 8.79 -2.06
C PHE A 116 6.70 8.83 -2.27
N GLY A 117 7.47 8.37 -1.29
CA GLY A 117 8.92 8.17 -1.45
C GLY A 117 9.24 6.76 -1.96
N ASP A 118 10.51 6.52 -2.34
CA ASP A 118 11.02 5.24 -2.86
C ASP A 118 10.52 4.01 -2.10
N PHE A 119 10.49 4.08 -0.77
CA PHE A 119 10.05 2.97 0.07
C PHE A 119 8.57 2.65 -0.14
N LEU A 120 7.70 3.65 -0.04
CA LEU A 120 6.26 3.43 -0.18
C LEU A 120 5.91 3.03 -1.61
N ALA A 121 6.55 3.65 -2.61
CA ALA A 121 6.39 3.28 -4.01
C ALA A 121 6.73 1.81 -4.24
N LYS A 122 7.88 1.33 -3.73
CA LYS A 122 8.25 -0.09 -3.82
C LYS A 122 7.19 -1.02 -3.23
N GLU A 123 6.71 -0.73 -2.02
CA GLU A 123 5.74 -1.60 -1.34
C GLU A 123 4.41 -1.63 -2.11
N ILE A 124 3.94 -0.49 -2.64
CA ILE A 124 2.74 -0.45 -3.48
C ILE A 124 2.94 -1.27 -4.75
N VAL A 125 4.04 -1.08 -5.47
CA VAL A 125 4.28 -1.82 -6.71
C VAL A 125 4.46 -3.31 -6.44
N GLN A 126 5.05 -3.68 -5.30
CA GLN A 126 5.13 -5.07 -4.86
C GLN A 126 3.75 -5.71 -4.69
N ASP A 127 2.78 -5.00 -4.13
CA ASP A 127 1.40 -5.49 -4.05
C ASP A 127 0.74 -5.56 -5.45
N LEU A 128 1.02 -4.58 -6.32
CA LEU A 128 0.51 -4.57 -7.69
C LEU A 128 1.04 -5.74 -8.54
N MET A 129 2.26 -6.24 -8.27
CA MET A 129 2.83 -7.42 -8.92
C MET A 129 2.04 -8.71 -8.64
N LEU A 130 1.20 -8.72 -7.60
CA LEU A 130 0.29 -9.82 -7.29
C LEU A 130 -1.05 -9.70 -8.03
N THR A 131 -1.19 -8.71 -8.89
CA THR A 131 -2.39 -8.43 -9.68
C THR A 131 -2.08 -8.46 -11.18
N PRO A 132 -3.09 -8.64 -12.04
CA PRO A 132 -2.88 -8.59 -13.49
C PRO A 132 -2.36 -7.24 -14.03
N VAL A 133 -2.36 -6.17 -13.21
CA VAL A 133 -1.96 -4.81 -13.62
C VAL A 133 -0.53 -4.76 -14.13
N LEU A 134 0.36 -5.56 -13.54
CA LEU A 134 1.78 -5.63 -13.88
C LEU A 134 2.19 -6.99 -14.44
N ASP A 135 1.21 -7.77 -14.92
CA ASP A 135 1.49 -9.04 -15.56
C ASP A 135 2.25 -8.79 -16.88
N GLY A 136 3.33 -9.53 -17.08
CA GLY A 136 4.22 -9.32 -18.23
C GLY A 136 5.26 -8.21 -18.09
N CYS A 137 5.54 -7.70 -16.89
CA CYS A 137 6.67 -6.79 -16.66
C CYS A 137 7.98 -7.39 -17.20
N SER A 138 8.64 -6.67 -18.11
CA SER A 138 9.78 -7.19 -18.87
C SER A 138 11.10 -7.25 -18.09
N ASP A 139 11.18 -6.57 -16.95
CA ASP A 139 12.34 -6.46 -16.08
C ASP A 139 12.19 -7.23 -14.76
N ARG A 140 11.19 -8.12 -14.66
CA ARG A 140 10.89 -8.90 -13.44
C ARG A 140 12.08 -9.70 -12.90
N ASP A 141 12.95 -10.16 -13.80
CA ASP A 141 14.15 -10.95 -13.47
C ASP A 141 15.46 -10.14 -13.52
N THR A 142 15.41 -8.87 -13.92
CA THR A 142 16.61 -8.03 -14.15
C THR A 142 16.63 -6.77 -13.30
N TRP A 143 15.50 -6.41 -12.69
CA TRP A 143 15.40 -5.25 -11.82
C TRP A 143 14.53 -5.49 -10.59
N THR A 144 14.89 -4.84 -9.49
CA THR A 144 14.11 -4.78 -8.24
C THR A 144 14.54 -3.55 -7.44
N ALA A 145 13.61 -2.94 -6.72
CA ALA A 145 13.94 -1.87 -5.79
C ALA A 145 14.55 -2.44 -4.50
N ILE A 146 15.82 -2.12 -4.23
CA ILE A 146 16.55 -2.67 -3.08
C ILE A 146 16.40 -1.73 -1.88
N GLY A 147 15.55 -2.13 -0.93
CA GLY A 147 15.38 -1.40 0.33
C GLY A 147 16.55 -1.62 1.32
N PRO A 148 16.58 -0.87 2.43
CA PRO A 148 17.63 -0.98 3.44
C PRO A 148 17.81 -2.39 4.01
N GLY A 149 16.73 -3.18 4.10
CA GLY A 149 16.79 -4.58 4.53
C GLY A 149 17.55 -5.48 3.54
N GLY A 150 17.22 -5.38 2.25
CA GLY A 150 17.90 -6.13 1.19
C GLY A 150 19.39 -5.80 1.11
N MET A 151 19.74 -4.51 1.15
CA MET A 151 21.14 -4.05 1.19
C MET A 151 21.93 -4.67 2.36
N ARG A 152 21.37 -4.66 3.59
CA ARG A 152 22.04 -5.27 4.75
C ARG A 152 22.21 -6.78 4.59
N GLY A 153 21.21 -7.45 4.00
CA GLY A 153 21.27 -8.88 3.67
C GLY A 153 22.43 -9.18 2.72
N LEU A 154 22.52 -8.43 1.62
CA LEU A 154 23.60 -8.57 0.63
C LEU A 154 24.97 -8.26 1.23
N ASN A 155 25.09 -7.20 2.03
CA ASN A 155 26.33 -6.91 2.75
C ASN A 155 26.77 -8.09 3.62
N LYS A 156 25.85 -8.71 4.36
CA LYS A 156 26.15 -9.88 5.20
C LYS A 156 26.60 -11.09 4.37
N LEU A 157 25.92 -11.39 3.26
CA LEU A 157 26.32 -12.47 2.33
C LEU A 157 27.72 -12.23 1.78
N ALA A 158 28.04 -10.99 1.42
CA ALA A 158 29.35 -10.57 0.94
C ALA A 158 30.38 -10.29 2.05
N ARG A 159 30.09 -10.65 3.30
CA ARG A 159 30.97 -10.46 4.48
C ARG A 159 31.40 -9.00 4.72
N ARG A 160 30.55 -8.04 4.34
CA ARG A 160 30.70 -6.60 4.64
C ARG A 160 30.00 -6.23 5.95
N PRO A 161 30.43 -5.13 6.62
CA PRO A 161 29.63 -4.50 7.67
C PRO A 161 28.19 -4.25 7.19
N ALA A 162 27.19 -4.58 8.01
CA ALA A 162 25.79 -4.52 7.61
C ALA A 162 25.39 -3.13 7.06
N GLN A 163 25.86 -2.04 7.68
CA GLN A 163 25.54 -0.66 7.30
C GLN A 163 26.49 -0.07 6.25
N GLN A 164 27.38 -0.86 5.65
CA GLN A 164 28.25 -0.38 4.59
C GLN A 164 27.40 0.16 3.43
N LYS A 165 27.66 1.40 3.03
CA LYS A 165 27.02 1.98 1.85
C LYS A 165 27.64 1.35 0.60
N VAL A 166 26.77 0.81 -0.25
CA VAL A 166 27.14 0.19 -1.52
C VAL A 166 26.27 0.80 -2.61
N SER A 167 26.80 0.95 -3.82
CA SER A 167 26.04 1.53 -4.93
C SER A 167 24.84 0.65 -5.27
N LYS A 168 23.73 1.28 -5.68
CA LYS A 168 22.52 0.54 -6.11
C LYS A 168 22.80 -0.40 -7.28
N SER A 169 23.72 -0.02 -8.18
CA SER A 169 24.13 -0.85 -9.32
C SER A 169 24.82 -2.15 -8.88
N LEU A 170 25.80 -2.07 -7.97
CA LEU A 170 26.50 -3.25 -7.49
C LEU A 170 25.57 -4.18 -6.68
N LEU A 171 24.69 -3.61 -5.84
CA LEU A 171 23.69 -4.41 -5.12
C LEU A 171 22.73 -5.15 -6.08
N LEU A 172 22.38 -4.53 -7.20
CA LEU A 172 21.53 -5.14 -8.21
C LEU A 172 22.27 -6.25 -8.98
N GLU A 173 23.51 -5.99 -9.38
CA GLU A 173 24.39 -6.99 -10.02
C GLU A 173 24.55 -8.23 -9.13
N GLU A 174 24.75 -8.04 -7.82
CA GLU A 174 24.84 -9.12 -6.85
C GLU A 174 23.54 -9.93 -6.75
N LEU A 175 22.39 -9.27 -6.72
CA LEU A 175 21.10 -9.97 -6.71
C LEU A 175 20.87 -10.77 -7.99
N VAL A 176 21.15 -10.18 -9.15
CA VAL A 176 21.01 -10.86 -10.45
C VAL A 176 21.95 -12.06 -10.52
N THR A 177 23.16 -11.93 -9.99
CA THR A 177 24.14 -13.04 -9.91
C THR A 177 23.62 -14.16 -9.02
N ILE A 178 23.10 -13.86 -7.83
CA ILE A 178 22.50 -14.86 -6.92
C ILE A 178 21.31 -15.55 -7.59
N HIS A 179 20.44 -14.79 -8.25
CA HIS A 179 19.27 -15.31 -8.96
C HIS A 179 19.66 -16.24 -10.10
N ALA A 180 20.57 -15.81 -10.97
CA ALA A 180 21.09 -16.61 -12.08
C ALA A 180 21.74 -17.90 -11.58
N TYR A 181 22.63 -17.80 -10.59
CA TYR A 181 23.31 -18.96 -9.99
C TYR A 181 22.31 -19.97 -9.39
N GLY A 182 21.29 -19.48 -8.69
CA GLY A 182 20.27 -20.33 -8.11
C GLY A 182 19.41 -21.06 -9.14
N ARG A 183 19.14 -20.42 -10.29
CA ARG A 183 18.45 -21.06 -11.43
C ARG A 183 19.32 -22.10 -12.11
N GLU A 184 20.57 -21.75 -12.41
CA GLU A 184 21.53 -22.64 -13.10
C GLU A 184 21.81 -23.92 -12.31
N HIS A 185 21.89 -23.81 -10.98
CA HIS A 185 22.22 -24.93 -10.10
C HIS A 185 21.00 -25.56 -9.41
N GLU A 186 19.78 -25.22 -9.84
CA GLU A 186 18.53 -25.77 -9.30
C GLU A 186 18.45 -25.71 -7.76
N LEU A 187 18.94 -24.61 -7.16
CA LEU A 187 19.00 -24.46 -5.70
C LEU A 187 17.61 -24.25 -5.07
N TRP A 188 16.60 -23.98 -5.90
CA TRP A 188 15.23 -23.73 -5.49
C TRP A 188 14.38 -24.98 -5.73
N PRO A 189 13.54 -25.39 -4.76
CA PRO A 189 12.66 -26.52 -4.98
C PRO A 189 11.68 -26.20 -6.12
N SER A 190 11.58 -27.08 -7.11
CA SER A 190 10.57 -26.98 -8.17
C SER A 190 9.16 -27.38 -7.69
N LYS A 191 9.07 -27.96 -6.48
CA LYS A 191 7.81 -28.39 -5.87
C LYS A 191 7.77 -28.12 -4.37
N LEU A 192 6.60 -27.77 -3.87
CA LEU A 192 6.31 -27.67 -2.43
C LEU A 192 5.09 -28.53 -2.11
N LEU A 193 5.24 -29.49 -1.20
CA LEU A 193 4.17 -30.45 -0.85
C LEU A 193 3.58 -31.17 -2.09
N GLY A 194 4.43 -31.48 -3.07
CA GLY A 194 4.05 -32.14 -4.32
C GLY A 194 3.44 -31.22 -5.38
N GLN A 195 3.15 -29.96 -5.05
CA GLN A 195 2.63 -28.97 -6.00
C GLN A 195 3.78 -28.26 -6.72
N PRO A 196 3.67 -27.99 -8.04
CA PRO A 196 4.67 -27.20 -8.74
C PRO A 196 4.77 -25.80 -8.13
N LEU A 197 6.00 -25.31 -8.00
CA LEU A 197 6.27 -23.93 -7.60
C LEU A 197 6.60 -23.09 -8.82
N GLU A 198 6.08 -21.87 -8.83
CA GLU A 198 6.55 -20.83 -9.74
C GLU A 198 8.04 -20.56 -9.46
N PRO A 199 8.85 -20.35 -10.52
CA PRO A 199 10.23 -19.91 -10.35
C PRO A 199 10.30 -18.63 -9.51
N LEU A 200 11.30 -18.56 -8.63
CA LEU A 200 11.55 -17.33 -7.88
C LEU A 200 12.00 -16.25 -8.84
N ASP A 201 11.35 -15.09 -8.79
CA ASP A 201 11.79 -13.89 -9.50
C ASP A 201 12.86 -13.13 -8.70
N LEU A 202 13.45 -12.10 -9.32
CA LEU A 202 14.50 -11.30 -8.68
C LEU A 202 13.98 -10.58 -7.42
N HIS A 203 12.69 -10.22 -7.39
CA HIS A 203 12.05 -9.64 -6.21
C HIS A 203 12.07 -10.61 -5.03
N ALA A 204 11.69 -11.86 -5.23
CA ALA A 204 11.70 -12.87 -4.20
C ALA A 204 13.10 -13.03 -3.59
N ILE A 205 14.15 -13.04 -4.42
CA ILE A 205 15.55 -13.09 -3.94
C ILE A 205 15.89 -11.85 -3.10
N GLN A 206 15.51 -10.65 -3.55
CA GLN A 206 15.68 -9.42 -2.78
C GLN A 206 14.98 -9.51 -1.42
N PHE A 207 13.75 -10.02 -1.40
CA PHE A 207 12.96 -10.20 -0.19
C PHE A 207 13.63 -11.19 0.77
N GLN A 208 14.14 -12.32 0.27
CA GLN A 208 14.89 -13.29 1.09
C GLN A 208 16.15 -12.67 1.71
N CYS A 209 16.86 -11.78 1.00
CA CYS A 209 17.99 -11.04 1.59
C CYS A 209 17.54 -10.16 2.78
N CYS A 210 16.37 -9.52 2.67
CA CYS A 210 15.80 -8.71 3.74
C CYS A 210 15.40 -9.57 4.96
N GLU A 211 14.75 -10.72 4.73
CA GLU A 211 14.38 -11.65 5.79
C GLU A 211 15.62 -12.28 6.45
N TRP A 212 16.66 -12.59 5.66
CA TRP A 212 17.93 -13.05 6.18
C TRP A 212 18.60 -12.03 7.11
N ASP A 213 18.59 -10.74 6.76
CA ASP A 213 19.06 -9.68 7.67
C ASP A 213 18.27 -9.66 8.99
N LYS A 214 16.93 -9.78 8.92
CA LYS A 214 16.07 -9.81 10.11
C LYS A 214 16.38 -11.02 10.99
N PHE A 215 16.48 -12.21 10.39
CA PHE A 215 16.82 -13.45 11.08
C PHE A 215 18.17 -13.33 11.80
N LEU A 216 19.22 -12.92 11.09
CA LEU A 216 20.54 -12.78 11.70
C LEU A 216 20.56 -11.75 12.84
N ARG A 217 19.81 -10.64 12.72
CA ARG A 217 19.71 -9.66 13.83
C ARG A 217 19.04 -10.25 15.07
N GLU A 218 18.06 -11.12 14.90
CA GLU A 218 17.41 -11.80 16.02
C GLU A 218 18.34 -12.86 16.64
N VAL A 219 19.12 -13.58 15.84
CA VAL A 219 20.12 -14.55 16.33
C VAL A 219 21.25 -13.85 17.09
N GLU A 220 21.80 -12.77 16.53
CA GLU A 220 22.90 -12.00 17.14
C GLU A 220 22.46 -11.25 18.39
N ARG A 221 21.22 -10.75 18.42
CA ARG A 221 20.68 -9.90 19.49
C ARG A 221 19.21 -10.22 19.77
N PRO A 222 18.92 -11.36 20.43
CA PRO A 222 17.55 -11.77 20.72
C PRO A 222 16.77 -10.70 21.47
N GLY A 223 15.49 -10.52 21.12
CA GLY A 223 14.58 -9.60 21.80
C GLY A 223 14.82 -8.11 21.52
N ARG A 224 15.71 -7.77 20.57
CA ARG A 224 15.91 -6.38 20.09
C ARG A 224 15.22 -6.07 18.77
N ALA A 225 14.29 -6.93 18.32
CA ALA A 225 13.34 -6.54 17.29
C ALA A 225 12.77 -5.15 17.64
N ARG A 226 12.81 -4.20 16.68
CA ARG A 226 12.28 -2.85 16.92
C ARG A 226 10.84 -3.02 17.40
N LYS A 227 10.55 -2.57 18.63
CA LYS A 227 9.16 -2.35 19.02
C LYS A 227 8.57 -1.38 18.01
N TYR A 228 7.53 -1.83 17.30
CA TYR A 228 6.76 -0.91 16.48
C TYR A 228 6.19 0.17 17.40
N SER A 229 6.69 1.39 17.20
CA SER A 229 6.23 2.60 17.86
C SER A 229 5.64 3.48 16.77
N PRO A 230 4.30 3.55 16.64
CA PRO A 230 3.68 4.46 15.69
C PRO A 230 4.10 5.87 16.09
N SER A 231 4.84 6.56 15.22
CA SER A 231 5.28 7.92 15.49
C SER A 231 4.08 8.86 15.50
N THR A 232 3.54 9.14 16.68
CA THR A 232 2.55 10.22 16.89
C THR A 232 3.18 11.62 16.77
N HIS A 233 4.52 11.70 16.84
CA HIS A 233 5.28 12.96 16.96
C HIS A 233 5.35 13.84 15.69
N GLY A 234 4.83 13.40 14.55
CA GLY A 234 4.73 14.23 13.33
C GLY A 234 3.34 14.80 13.07
N TYR A 235 2.31 14.39 13.82
CA TYR A 235 0.91 14.60 13.42
C TYR A 235 0.21 15.78 14.11
N MET A 236 0.75 16.30 15.22
CA MET A 236 0.06 17.32 16.01
C MET A 236 0.37 18.78 15.62
N ASN A 237 1.44 19.06 14.87
CA ASN A 237 1.82 20.46 14.57
C ASN A 237 1.19 21.06 13.29
N VAL A 238 0.47 20.26 12.50
CA VAL A 238 -0.23 20.74 11.29
C VAL A 238 -1.64 21.24 11.61
N VAL A 239 -2.28 20.68 12.64
CA VAL A 239 -3.66 21.00 13.02
C VAL A 239 -3.79 22.45 13.53
N ASP A 240 -2.82 22.94 14.30
CA ASP A 240 -2.84 24.33 14.81
C ASP A 240 -2.59 25.39 13.73
N SER A 241 -1.94 25.02 12.61
CA SER A 241 -1.65 25.96 11.51
C SER A 241 -2.82 26.08 10.52
N ILE A 242 -3.64 25.04 10.37
CA ILE A 242 -4.76 25.02 9.41
C ILE A 242 -6.05 25.58 10.02
N LEU A 243 -6.25 25.45 11.34
CA LEU A 243 -7.42 26.02 12.03
C LEU A 243 -7.46 27.55 12.03
N ARG A 244 -6.37 28.23 11.63
CA ARG A 244 -6.34 29.70 11.45
C ARG A 244 -6.72 30.17 10.04
N ILE A 245 -6.91 29.29 9.05
CA ILE A 245 -7.12 29.66 7.63
C ILE A 245 -8.51 29.24 7.08
N SER A 246 -9.38 28.62 7.89
CA SER A 246 -10.59 28.00 7.34
C SER A 246 -11.73 28.99 7.06
N GLY A 247 -11.83 29.46 5.81
CA GLY A 247 -13.12 29.68 5.15
C GLY A 247 -13.77 28.34 4.75
N PRO A 248 -15.04 28.32 4.31
CA PRO A 248 -15.75 27.08 3.96
C PRO A 248 -15.04 26.33 2.82
N LEU A 249 -14.80 25.03 3.03
CA LEU A 249 -14.03 24.20 2.10
C LEU A 249 -14.86 23.79 0.87
N PRO A 250 -14.25 23.68 -0.33
CA PRO A 250 -14.94 23.43 -1.61
C PRO A 250 -15.80 22.15 -1.67
N TRP A 251 -15.47 21.12 -0.89
CA TRP A 251 -16.21 19.85 -0.90
C TRP A 251 -17.64 19.99 -0.37
N GLN A 252 -17.93 20.97 0.50
CA GLN A 252 -19.28 21.24 0.99
C GLN A 252 -20.20 21.72 -0.14
N SER A 253 -19.65 22.47 -1.10
CA SER A 253 -20.35 22.89 -2.32
C SER A 253 -20.59 21.71 -3.27
N LEU A 254 -19.64 20.78 -3.37
CA LEU A 254 -19.77 19.56 -4.18
C LEU A 254 -20.83 18.61 -3.63
N VAL A 255 -20.87 18.40 -2.31
CA VAL A 255 -21.91 17.57 -1.66
C VAL A 255 -23.30 18.19 -1.84
N HIS A 256 -23.43 19.53 -1.73
CA HIS A 256 -24.67 20.23 -2.05
C HIS A 256 -25.06 20.09 -3.53
N HIS A 257 -24.10 20.16 -4.45
CA HIS A 257 -24.35 20.03 -5.87
C HIS A 257 -24.80 18.61 -6.25
N VAL A 258 -24.15 17.59 -5.70
CA VAL A 258 -24.50 16.18 -5.90
C VAL A 258 -25.87 15.86 -5.29
N ALA A 259 -26.15 16.31 -4.05
CA ALA A 259 -27.46 16.11 -3.41
C ALA A 259 -28.60 16.77 -4.19
N LYS A 260 -28.37 17.96 -4.74
CA LYS A 260 -29.34 18.67 -5.59
C LYS A 260 -29.55 17.96 -6.93
N LYS A 261 -28.50 17.39 -7.51
CA LYS A 261 -28.59 16.63 -8.77
C LYS A 261 -29.35 15.31 -8.59
N CYS A 262 -29.06 14.55 -7.52
CA CYS A 262 -29.78 13.32 -7.18
C CYS A 262 -31.27 13.58 -6.89
N SER A 263 -31.60 14.69 -6.22
CA SER A 263 -33.00 15.08 -5.97
C SER A 263 -33.75 15.44 -7.25
N ASN A 264 -33.07 16.02 -8.24
CA ASN A 264 -33.64 16.39 -9.54
C ASN A 264 -33.75 15.22 -10.53
N GLU A 265 -33.03 14.14 -10.31
CA GLU A 265 -33.07 12.90 -11.11
C GLU A 265 -34.09 11.91 -10.54
N ALA A 266 -34.19 11.79 -9.21
CA ALA A 266 -35.20 10.96 -8.55
C ALA A 266 -36.65 11.45 -8.77
N GLY A 267 -36.83 12.75 -9.03
CA GLY A 267 -38.15 13.34 -9.33
C GLY A 267 -38.69 13.06 -10.74
N ARG A 268 -37.89 12.47 -11.65
CA ARG A 268 -38.29 12.31 -13.08
C ARG A 268 -38.67 10.89 -13.51
N ASP A 269 -38.34 9.86 -12.74
CA ASP A 269 -38.63 8.46 -13.12
C ASP A 269 -39.65 7.75 -12.18
N VAL A 270 -40.10 8.42 -11.12
CA VAL A 270 -41.08 7.85 -10.17
C VAL A 270 -42.54 8.24 -10.49
N GLN A 271 -42.78 9.40 -11.13
CA GLN A 271 -44.15 9.84 -11.46
C GLN A 271 -44.79 9.09 -12.65
N THR A 272 -43.99 8.57 -13.59
CA THR A 272 -44.53 7.96 -14.83
C THR A 272 -44.87 6.48 -14.67
N LYS A 273 -44.30 5.79 -13.66
CA LYS A 273 -44.51 4.34 -13.44
C LYS A 273 -45.55 4.01 -12.36
N VAL A 274 -46.01 5.00 -11.59
CA VAL A 274 -47.05 4.81 -10.55
C VAL A 274 -48.46 5.09 -11.08
N LEU A 275 -48.61 5.80 -12.21
CA LEU A 275 -49.92 6.14 -12.80
C LEU A 275 -50.39 5.18 -13.91
N ALA A 276 -49.64 4.13 -14.24
CA ALA A 276 -49.96 3.18 -15.32
C ALA A 276 -50.37 1.77 -14.83
N SER A 277 -50.59 1.59 -13.52
CA SER A 277 -50.87 0.27 -12.93
C SER A 277 -51.99 0.27 -11.89
N ILE A 278 -52.95 1.18 -12.02
CA ILE A 278 -54.22 1.16 -11.27
C ILE A 278 -55.37 0.99 -12.28
N PRO A 279 -56.13 -0.11 -12.28
CA PRO A 279 -57.52 -0.09 -12.74
C PRO A 279 -58.41 0.72 -11.78
#